data_AF-A0A9D9L4X6-F1
#
_entry.id   AF-A0A9D9L4X6-F1
#
_cell.length_a   1.000
_cell.length_b   1.000
_cell.length_c   1.000
_cell.angle_alpha   90.00
_cell.angle_beta   90.00
_cell.angle_gamma   90.00
#
_symmetry.space_group_name_H-M   'P 1'
#
loop_
_entity.id
_entity.type
_entity.pdbx_description
1 polymer ?
#
loop_
_entity_poly.entity_id
_entity_poly.type
_entity_poly.pdbx_seq_one_letter_code
_entity_poly.pdbx_strand_id
1 'polypeptide(L)'
;MDRIFFENTTAAIGIYTDPVNNHETIVLGEPEEIRQFFRSNTPTDRIFVCDRHLGMIADDLNRISDNRKFMTMLTDTVNDMAVVLKEAQGKEAVAPCFEKLGNIFTESIQRNMIQNYLIYSVSALYNTKLAELNSSVKLTKKALHKVSDGLSAQFLAEYDDLIRPFILLQEDEKKKSYWSIKEQIEQNECDSIIHIVRSHKAKGWQTFYIAEDSFTAFMSLYIEQLSQANLMVRNCDICGKLYVCKKNRYPTVCGDAECKSKQHTIINVRSRKKAMANPFYEVYAKFSSRCSNYRRKMTPEQRKKYDVRFSARKKELLAFKKNLTETSPYAKMKTFKAMCDEYEFELKEYSDVVRE
;
A
#
# COMPACT_ATOMS: atom_id res chain seq x y z
N MET A 1 26.24 2.69 18.13
CA MET A 1 25.45 1.52 17.69
C MET A 1 24.96 0.68 18.87
N ASP A 2 25.58 0.74 20.05
CA ASP A 2 25.15 0.01 21.27
C ASP A 2 23.76 0.37 21.83
N ARG A 3 23.04 1.31 21.21
CA ARG A 3 21.77 1.85 21.72
C ARG A 3 20.53 1.06 21.31
N ILE A 4 20.63 0.10 20.38
CA ILE A 4 19.43 -0.48 19.73
C ILE A 4 19.13 -1.92 20.19
N PHE A 5 20.12 -2.60 20.77
CA PHE A 5 20.00 -3.99 21.19
C PHE A 5 19.84 -4.05 22.71
N PHE A 6 18.66 -3.68 23.20
CA PHE A 6 18.37 -3.73 24.64
C PHE A 6 18.49 -5.16 25.18
N GLU A 7 18.96 -5.26 26.41
CA GLU A 7 19.22 -6.54 27.07
C GLU A 7 17.91 -7.10 27.64
N ASN A 8 17.51 -8.30 27.17
CA ASN A 8 16.45 -9.16 27.74
C ASN A 8 15.05 -8.54 27.84
N THR A 9 14.50 -8.04 26.74
CA THR A 9 13.22 -7.31 26.77
C THR A 9 12.24 -7.79 25.72
N THR A 10 10.95 -7.69 26.03
CA THR A 10 9.88 -7.92 25.04
C THR A 10 9.87 -6.76 24.05
N ALA A 11 9.90 -7.07 22.75
CA ALA A 11 9.79 -6.03 21.73
C ALA A 11 8.36 -5.52 21.62
N ALA A 12 8.18 -4.21 21.58
CA ALA A 12 6.87 -3.59 21.40
C ALA A 12 6.88 -2.45 20.38
N ILE A 13 5.71 -2.22 19.79
CA ILE A 13 5.45 -1.10 18.90
C ILE A 13 4.26 -0.29 19.40
N GLY A 14 4.52 0.98 19.68
CA GLY A 14 3.55 1.98 20.08
C GLY A 14 3.08 2.83 18.91
N ILE A 15 1.82 3.22 18.92
CA ILE A 15 1.24 4.12 17.92
C ILE A 15 0.28 5.15 18.52
N TYR A 16 0.40 6.36 17.96
CA TYR A 16 -0.58 7.43 18.03
C TYR A 16 -0.87 7.94 16.63
N THR A 17 -2.15 8.15 16.31
CA THR A 17 -2.55 8.83 15.09
C THR A 17 -3.34 10.09 15.41
N ASP A 18 -3.09 11.14 14.64
CA ASP A 18 -3.86 12.37 14.62
C ASP A 18 -4.32 12.64 13.18
N PRO A 19 -5.44 12.02 12.76
CA PRO A 19 -5.92 12.13 11.38
C PRO A 19 -6.37 13.53 10.99
N VAL A 20 -6.70 14.39 11.97
CA VAL A 20 -7.06 15.79 11.73
C VAL A 20 -5.83 16.56 11.24
N ASN A 21 -4.67 16.30 11.84
CA ASN A 21 -3.40 16.96 11.50
C ASN A 21 -2.54 16.15 10.50
N ASN A 22 -3.08 15.08 9.91
CA ASN A 22 -2.38 14.18 8.99
C ASN A 22 -1.04 13.67 9.56
N HIS A 23 -1.07 13.25 10.83
CA HIS A 23 0.12 12.90 11.60
C HIS A 23 -0.01 11.51 12.24
N GLU A 24 1.11 10.80 12.33
CA GLU A 24 1.27 9.59 13.13
C GLU A 24 2.60 9.61 13.88
N THR A 25 2.61 9.06 15.08
CA THR A 25 3.81 8.82 15.89
C THR A 25 3.93 7.33 16.11
N ILE A 26 5.06 6.76 15.71
CA ILE A 26 5.40 5.35 15.95
C ILE A 26 6.56 5.30 16.95
N VAL A 27 6.48 4.40 17.92
CA VAL A 27 7.53 4.21 18.93
C VAL A 27 7.91 2.74 18.97
N LEU A 28 9.20 2.43 18.95
CA LEU A 28 9.73 1.08 19.15
C LEU A 28 10.50 1.04 20.47
N GLY A 29 10.47 -0.08 21.17
CA GLY A 29 11.20 -0.24 22.42
C GLY A 29 10.51 -1.22 23.35
N GLU A 30 10.81 -1.11 24.64
CA GLU A 30 10.16 -1.90 25.69
C GLU A 30 8.76 -1.36 26.00
N PRO A 31 7.78 -2.22 26.36
CA PRO A 31 6.41 -1.80 26.62
C PRO A 31 6.29 -0.70 27.68
N GLU A 32 7.02 -0.81 28.79
CA GLU A 32 6.95 0.17 29.89
C GLU A 32 7.62 1.50 29.51
N GLU A 33 8.72 1.45 28.77
CA GLU A 33 9.41 2.65 28.28
C GLU A 33 8.53 3.42 27.28
N ILE A 34 7.86 2.71 26.35
CA ILE A 34 6.87 3.30 25.44
C ILE A 34 5.71 3.90 26.22
N ARG A 35 5.21 3.19 27.24
CA ARG A 35 4.11 3.66 28.11
C ARG A 35 4.51 4.92 28.86
N GLN A 36 5.73 4.98 29.40
CA GLN A 36 6.26 6.16 30.08
C GLN A 36 6.36 7.33 29.10
N PHE A 37 6.89 7.11 27.89
CA PHE A 37 6.94 8.13 26.85
C PHE A 37 5.56 8.70 26.51
N PHE A 38 4.53 7.87 26.32
CA PHE A 38 3.19 8.38 26.05
C PHE A 38 2.58 9.16 27.23
N ARG A 39 2.96 8.84 28.47
CA ARG A 39 2.55 9.60 29.66
C ARG A 39 3.29 10.96 29.74
N SER A 40 4.61 10.96 29.72
CA SER A 40 5.44 12.15 30.00
C SER A 40 5.84 12.97 28.77
N ASN A 41 5.78 12.40 27.58
CA ASN A 41 6.38 12.93 26.34
C ASN A 41 7.91 13.15 26.46
N THR A 42 8.58 12.37 27.29
CA THR A 42 10.03 12.42 27.48
C THR A 42 10.65 11.17 26.85
N PRO A 43 11.42 11.31 25.75
CA PRO A 43 12.09 10.16 25.16
C PRO A 43 13.24 9.70 26.05
N THR A 44 13.44 8.38 26.12
CA THR A 44 14.60 7.75 26.73
C THR A 44 15.54 7.23 25.65
N ASP A 45 16.75 6.83 26.02
CA ASP A 45 17.66 6.10 25.13
C ASP A 45 17.20 4.66 24.84
N ARG A 46 16.12 4.23 25.51
CA ARG A 46 15.51 2.90 25.39
C ARG A 46 14.34 2.79 24.41
N ILE A 47 14.02 3.90 23.76
CA ILE A 47 12.95 3.94 22.77
C ILE A 47 13.40 4.63 21.51
N PHE A 48 12.71 4.30 20.44
CA PHE A 48 12.91 4.89 19.15
C PHE A 48 11.61 5.50 18.65
N VAL A 49 11.54 6.83 18.70
CA VAL A 49 10.33 7.61 18.36
C VAL A 49 10.43 8.14 16.94
N CYS A 50 9.36 8.01 16.17
CA CYS A 50 9.25 8.55 14.82
C CYS A 50 7.92 9.25 14.60
N ASP A 51 7.99 10.57 14.48
CA ASP A 51 6.90 11.45 14.07
C ASP A 51 6.90 11.64 12.55
N ARG A 52 5.75 11.44 11.91
CA ARG A 52 5.63 11.45 10.44
C ARG A 52 4.21 11.67 9.96
N HIS A 53 4.06 11.77 8.63
CA HIS A 53 2.74 11.88 8.02
C HIS A 53 1.93 10.59 8.16
N LEU A 54 0.63 10.76 8.40
CA LEU A 54 -0.30 9.63 8.45
C LEU A 54 -0.27 8.86 7.13
N GLY A 55 -0.20 7.53 7.22
CA GLY A 55 -0.16 6.65 6.05
C GLY A 55 1.23 6.13 5.71
N MET A 56 2.28 6.62 6.36
CA MET A 56 3.65 6.16 6.14
C MET A 56 3.85 4.69 6.51
N ILE A 57 3.05 4.10 7.41
CA ILE A 57 3.03 2.63 7.63
C ILE A 57 2.72 1.86 6.33
N ALA A 58 1.79 2.34 5.50
CA ALA A 58 1.47 1.69 4.24
C ALA A 58 2.66 1.76 3.26
N ASP A 59 3.37 2.90 3.25
CA ASP A 59 4.58 3.07 2.45
C ASP A 59 5.73 2.21 2.93
N ASP A 60 5.91 2.06 4.25
CA ASP A 60 6.89 1.17 4.85
C ASP A 60 6.66 -0.30 4.45
N LEU A 61 5.39 -0.74 4.50
CA LEU A 61 4.99 -2.06 4.03
C LEU A 61 5.24 -2.26 2.54
N ASN A 62 4.92 -1.26 1.71
CA ASN A 62 5.23 -1.30 0.28
C ASN A 62 6.74 -1.42 0.03
N ARG A 63 7.57 -0.69 0.79
CA ARG A 63 9.04 -0.72 0.68
C ARG A 63 9.63 -2.06 1.09
N ILE A 64 9.11 -2.69 2.15
CA ILE A 64 9.52 -4.06 2.53
C ILE A 64 9.14 -5.04 1.42
N SER A 65 7.91 -4.94 0.91
CA SER A 65 7.43 -5.79 -0.19
C SER A 65 8.29 -5.67 -1.46
N ASP A 66 8.77 -4.45 -1.76
CA ASP A 66 9.66 -4.18 -2.91
C ASP A 66 11.14 -4.53 -2.60
N ASN A 67 11.55 -4.79 -1.35
CA ASN A 67 12.93 -5.02 -0.92
C ASN A 67 13.20 -6.48 -0.50
N ARG A 68 13.24 -7.39 -1.48
CA ARG A 68 13.58 -8.81 -1.23
C ARG A 68 14.93 -9.02 -0.56
N LYS A 69 15.92 -8.16 -0.86
CA LYS A 69 17.27 -8.26 -0.29
C LYS A 69 17.28 -8.11 1.23
N PHE A 70 16.43 -7.24 1.76
CA PHE A 70 16.30 -7.07 3.20
C PHE A 70 15.82 -8.36 3.88
N MET A 71 14.73 -8.96 3.39
CA MET A 71 14.18 -10.19 3.98
C MET A 71 15.17 -11.36 3.90
N THR A 72 15.86 -11.53 2.76
CA THR A 72 16.90 -12.57 2.63
C THR A 72 18.03 -12.36 3.65
N MET A 73 18.56 -11.15 3.75
CA MET A 73 19.66 -10.88 4.68
C MET A 73 19.22 -10.99 6.15
N LEU A 74 17.98 -10.62 6.48
CA LEU A 74 17.43 -10.83 7.82
C LEU A 74 17.39 -12.32 8.17
N THR A 75 16.86 -13.16 7.27
CA THR A 75 16.82 -14.61 7.45
C THR A 75 18.22 -15.22 7.56
N ASP A 76 19.17 -14.81 6.71
CA ASP A 76 20.55 -15.29 6.77
C ASP A 76 21.19 -14.94 8.12
N THR A 77 20.97 -13.71 8.60
CA THR A 77 21.50 -13.26 9.90
C THR A 77 20.87 -14.02 11.07
N VAL A 78 19.57 -14.33 11.00
CA VAL A 78 18.87 -15.15 11.99
C VAL A 78 19.40 -16.58 12.01
N ASN A 79 19.69 -17.16 10.85
CA ASN A 79 20.31 -18.49 10.77
C ASN A 79 21.71 -18.50 11.39
N ASP A 80 22.53 -17.48 11.11
CA ASP A 80 23.85 -17.32 11.74
C ASP A 80 23.72 -17.23 13.27
N MET A 81 22.79 -16.41 13.77
CA MET A 81 22.47 -16.30 15.19
C MET A 81 22.04 -17.65 15.81
N ALA A 82 21.16 -18.40 15.12
CA ALA A 82 20.69 -19.70 15.58
C ALA A 82 21.82 -20.73 15.69
N VAL A 83 22.83 -20.67 14.81
CA VAL A 83 24.05 -21.49 14.90
C VAL A 83 24.85 -21.15 16.15
N VAL A 84 25.05 -19.85 16.43
CA VAL A 84 25.76 -19.39 17.65
C VAL A 84 25.06 -19.91 18.92
N LEU A 85 23.72 -19.84 18.98
CA LEU A 85 22.95 -20.41 20.08
C LEU A 85 23.16 -21.91 20.18
N LYS A 86 23.02 -22.64 19.06
CA LYS A 86 23.11 -24.11 19.01
C LYS A 86 24.46 -24.61 19.52
N GLU A 87 25.54 -23.94 19.15
CA GLU A 87 26.91 -24.26 19.56
C GLU A 87 27.23 -23.81 21.00
N ALA A 88 26.25 -23.24 21.71
CA ALA A 88 26.39 -22.71 23.07
C ALA A 88 27.51 -21.66 23.21
N GLN A 89 27.69 -20.83 22.16
CA GLN A 89 28.68 -19.78 22.14
C GLN A 89 28.18 -18.52 22.85
N GLY A 90 29.11 -17.71 23.39
CA GLY A 90 28.79 -16.51 24.17
C GLY A 90 28.53 -15.25 23.33
N LYS A 91 28.25 -14.13 24.01
CA LYS A 91 27.89 -12.82 23.43
C LYS A 91 28.88 -12.29 22.36
N GLU A 92 30.16 -12.65 22.47
CA GLU A 92 31.18 -12.23 21.50
C GLU A 92 30.98 -12.85 20.11
N ALA A 93 30.50 -14.10 20.04
CA ALA A 93 30.35 -14.81 18.78
C ALA A 93 29.17 -14.29 17.94
N VAL A 94 28.15 -13.72 18.58
CA VAL A 94 27.00 -13.10 17.88
C VAL A 94 27.25 -11.64 17.49
N ALA A 95 28.29 -10.99 18.01
CA ALA A 95 28.55 -9.57 17.75
C ALA A 95 28.55 -9.20 16.24
N PRO A 96 29.11 -10.01 15.32
CA PRO A 96 29.03 -9.72 13.89
C PRO A 96 27.60 -9.72 13.34
N CYS A 97 26.70 -10.54 13.89
CA CYS A 97 25.29 -10.56 13.50
C CYS A 97 24.58 -9.27 13.93
N PHE A 98 24.84 -8.80 15.16
CA PHE A 98 24.33 -7.52 15.63
C PHE A 98 24.89 -6.33 14.83
N GLU A 99 26.15 -6.38 14.41
CA GLU A 99 26.72 -5.36 13.54
C GLU A 99 26.02 -5.33 12.17
N LYS A 100 25.79 -6.50 11.55
CA LYS A 100 25.00 -6.61 10.31
C LYS A 100 23.61 -5.98 10.47
N LEU A 101 22.90 -6.30 11.55
CA LEU A 101 21.58 -5.74 11.87
C LEU A 101 21.64 -4.22 12.14
N GLY A 102 22.69 -3.75 12.82
CA GLY A 102 22.89 -2.33 13.12
C GLY A 102 23.14 -1.50 11.86
N ASN A 103 23.86 -2.05 10.87
CA ASN A 103 24.17 -1.38 9.61
C ASN A 103 22.94 -1.14 8.71
N ILE A 104 21.89 -1.95 8.88
CA ILE A 104 20.63 -1.80 8.15
C ILE A 104 19.55 -1.09 8.96
N PHE A 105 19.75 -0.94 10.27
CA PHE A 105 18.86 -0.16 11.11
C PHE A 105 19.01 1.32 10.74
N THR A 106 17.89 1.98 10.44
CA THR A 106 17.94 3.36 9.93
C THR A 106 17.41 4.36 10.94
N GLU A 107 18.25 5.32 11.34
CA GLU A 107 17.86 6.43 12.21
C GLU A 107 17.35 7.66 11.42
N SER A 108 17.29 7.61 10.09
CA SER A 108 16.90 8.76 9.26
C SER A 108 15.41 9.13 9.39
N ILE A 109 15.03 10.37 9.07
CA ILE A 109 13.61 10.79 9.11
C ILE A 109 12.73 10.01 8.09
N GLN A 110 13.34 9.47 7.03
CA GLN A 110 12.65 8.67 6.00
C GLN A 110 12.66 7.15 6.29
N ARG A 111 13.13 6.76 7.49
CA ARG A 111 13.26 5.38 7.93
C ARG A 111 12.01 4.54 7.77
N ASN A 112 12.23 3.27 7.50
CA ASN A 112 11.19 2.27 7.47
C ASN A 112 11.00 1.72 8.89
N MET A 113 9.92 2.12 9.56
CA MET A 113 9.68 1.75 10.96
C MET A 113 9.32 0.28 11.12
N ILE A 114 8.73 -0.34 10.09
CA ILE A 114 8.45 -1.77 10.11
C ILE A 114 9.74 -2.58 9.95
N GLN A 115 10.68 -2.10 9.13
CA GLN A 115 12.02 -2.71 9.02
C GLN A 115 12.76 -2.64 10.36
N ASN A 116 12.79 -1.45 10.98
CA ASN A 116 13.41 -1.26 12.29
C ASN A 116 12.71 -2.09 13.37
N TYR A 117 11.38 -2.25 13.32
CA TYR A 117 10.63 -3.13 14.21
C TYR A 117 11.08 -4.58 14.07
N LEU A 118 11.18 -5.11 12.84
CA LEU A 118 11.64 -6.48 12.60
C LEU A 118 13.06 -6.72 13.14
N ILE A 119 13.98 -5.77 12.89
CA ILE A 119 15.35 -5.84 13.41
C ILE A 119 15.36 -5.86 14.94
N TYR A 120 14.57 -4.98 15.54
CA TYR A 120 14.44 -4.85 16.98
C TYR A 120 13.86 -6.12 17.61
N SER A 121 12.76 -6.65 17.07
CA SER A 121 12.13 -7.89 17.51
C SER A 121 13.06 -9.08 17.42
N VAL A 122 13.77 -9.29 16.30
CA VAL A 122 14.76 -10.37 16.17
C VAL A 122 15.84 -10.27 17.24
N SER A 123 16.33 -9.06 17.51
CA SER A 123 17.38 -8.83 18.50
C SER A 123 16.90 -9.12 19.93
N ALA A 124 15.68 -8.70 20.25
CA ALA A 124 15.02 -8.94 21.53
C ALA A 124 14.77 -10.44 21.79
N LEU A 125 14.24 -11.14 20.78
CA LEU A 125 14.05 -12.60 20.81
C LEU A 125 15.38 -13.32 21.07
N TYR A 126 16.42 -12.96 20.31
CA TYR A 126 17.74 -13.56 20.47
C TYR A 126 18.34 -13.33 21.87
N ASN A 127 18.31 -12.08 22.36
CA ASN A 127 18.87 -11.75 23.66
C ASN A 127 18.19 -12.51 24.80
N THR A 128 16.87 -12.72 24.71
CA THR A 128 16.12 -13.54 25.65
C THR A 128 16.66 -14.98 25.69
N LYS A 129 16.84 -15.61 24.52
CA LYS A 129 17.40 -16.97 24.43
C LYS A 129 18.85 -17.04 24.90
N LEU A 130 19.66 -16.01 24.60
CA LEU A 130 21.04 -15.94 25.07
C LEU A 130 21.11 -15.82 26.60
N ALA A 131 20.22 -15.07 27.24
CA ALA A 131 20.15 -14.99 28.69
C ALA A 131 19.74 -16.32 29.34
N GLU A 132 18.76 -17.03 28.75
CA GLU A 132 18.37 -18.38 29.18
C GLU A 132 19.54 -19.36 29.07
N LEU A 133 20.29 -19.31 27.96
CA LEU A 133 21.50 -20.11 27.75
C LEU A 133 22.57 -19.80 28.81
N ASN A 134 22.85 -18.51 29.06
CA ASN A 134 23.82 -18.06 30.05
C ASN A 134 23.46 -18.50 31.48
N SER A 135 22.16 -18.53 31.81
CA SER A 135 21.69 -19.05 33.10
C SER A 135 21.92 -20.56 33.26
N SER A 136 22.08 -21.27 32.14
CA SER A 136 22.22 -22.73 32.05
C SER A 136 23.68 -23.21 32.03
N VAL A 137 24.67 -22.30 32.11
CA VAL A 137 26.12 -22.61 31.96
C VAL A 137 26.65 -23.60 33.00
N LYS A 138 25.99 -23.74 34.16
CA LYS A 138 26.37 -24.69 35.22
C LYS A 138 25.98 -26.15 34.92
N LEU A 139 25.24 -26.40 33.85
CA LEU A 139 24.82 -27.75 33.47
C LEU A 139 25.98 -28.60 32.93
N THR A 140 25.82 -29.92 32.94
CA THR A 140 26.76 -30.83 32.26
C THR A 140 26.80 -30.52 30.76
N LYS A 141 27.94 -30.79 30.10
CA LYS A 141 28.10 -30.53 28.65
C LYS A 141 26.96 -31.11 27.79
N LYS A 142 26.51 -32.34 28.10
CA LYS A 142 25.39 -32.99 27.40
C LYS A 142 24.05 -32.29 27.65
N ALA A 143 23.80 -31.86 28.88
CA ALA A 143 22.58 -31.13 29.22
C ALA A 143 22.57 -29.72 28.61
N LEU A 144 23.71 -29.03 28.63
CA LEU A 144 23.88 -27.72 28.00
C LEU A 144 23.64 -27.79 26.49
N HIS A 145 24.18 -28.79 25.80
CA HIS A 145 23.93 -28.99 24.37
C HIS A 145 22.44 -29.24 24.05
N LYS A 146 21.75 -29.99 24.91
CA LYS A 146 20.30 -30.21 24.73
C LYS A 146 19.50 -28.91 24.91
N VAL A 147 19.89 -28.07 25.88
CA VAL A 147 19.27 -26.77 26.11
C VAL A 147 19.56 -25.84 24.93
N SER A 148 20.81 -25.77 24.47
CA SER A 148 21.23 -24.90 23.36
C SER A 148 20.54 -25.26 22.04
N ASP A 149 20.42 -26.56 21.72
CA ASP A 149 19.63 -27.05 20.58
C ASP A 149 18.15 -26.61 20.68
N GLY A 150 17.56 -26.74 21.88
CA GLY A 150 16.17 -26.36 22.12
C GLY A 150 15.92 -24.86 21.97
N LEU A 151 16.80 -24.03 22.52
CA LEU A 151 16.73 -22.56 22.41
C LEU A 151 16.92 -22.08 20.98
N SER A 152 17.84 -22.68 20.23
CA SER A 152 18.04 -22.41 18.81
C SER A 152 16.77 -22.74 17.99
N ALA A 153 16.15 -23.89 18.24
CA ALA A 153 14.91 -24.28 17.57
C ALA A 153 13.73 -23.35 17.93
N GLN A 154 13.61 -22.95 19.20
CA GLN A 154 12.59 -21.98 19.64
C GLN A 154 12.78 -20.61 19.00
N PHE A 155 14.01 -20.12 18.94
CA PHE A 155 14.34 -18.84 18.29
C PHE A 155 13.92 -18.82 16.82
N LEU A 156 14.22 -19.89 16.07
CA LEU A 156 13.82 -20.01 14.68
C LEU A 156 12.29 -20.06 14.52
N ALA A 157 11.59 -20.79 15.39
CA ALA A 157 10.12 -20.86 15.35
C ALA A 157 9.46 -19.50 15.64
N GLU A 158 9.94 -18.79 16.67
CA GLU A 158 9.47 -17.43 17.01
C GLU A 158 9.78 -16.43 15.88
N TYR A 159 10.94 -16.54 15.23
CA TYR A 159 11.25 -15.76 14.03
C TYR A 159 10.28 -16.04 12.88
N ASP A 160 10.02 -17.31 12.57
CA ASP A 160 9.11 -17.69 11.50
C ASP A 160 7.71 -17.11 11.72
N ASP A 161 7.23 -17.09 12.97
CA ASP A 161 5.96 -16.47 13.33
C ASP A 161 6.00 -14.94 13.18
N LEU A 162 7.09 -14.28 13.59
CA LEU A 162 7.30 -12.83 13.41
C LEU A 162 7.28 -12.42 11.93
N ILE A 163 7.90 -13.21 11.04
CA ILE A 163 7.98 -12.88 9.61
C ILE A 163 6.83 -13.42 8.77
N ARG A 164 6.00 -14.33 9.30
CA ARG A 164 4.84 -14.92 8.60
C ARG A 164 3.93 -13.86 7.93
N PRO A 165 3.59 -12.72 8.56
CA PRO A 165 2.80 -11.68 7.91
C PRO A 165 3.48 -11.06 6.68
N PHE A 166 4.77 -11.26 6.49
CA PHE A 166 5.55 -10.69 5.38
C PHE A 166 5.87 -11.72 4.28
N ILE A 167 5.71 -13.03 4.56
CA ILE A 167 6.02 -14.12 3.62
C ILE A 167 4.91 -14.35 2.57
N LEU A 168 3.64 -14.05 2.88
CA LEU A 168 2.47 -14.31 2.03
C LEU A 168 2.36 -13.44 0.74
N LEU A 169 3.47 -12.85 0.29
CA LEU A 169 3.54 -11.90 -0.82
C LEU A 169 4.04 -12.51 -2.15
N GLN A 170 4.16 -13.83 -2.26
CA GLN A 170 4.96 -14.44 -3.33
C GLN A 170 4.25 -15.44 -4.27
N GLU A 171 2.95 -15.71 -4.13
CA GLU A 171 2.35 -16.83 -4.88
C GLU A 171 1.92 -16.55 -6.33
N ASP A 172 1.93 -15.31 -6.83
CA ASP A 172 1.51 -15.04 -8.22
C ASP A 172 2.61 -14.31 -9.00
N GLU A 173 3.51 -15.03 -9.66
CA GLU A 173 4.63 -14.47 -10.45
C GLU A 173 4.21 -13.41 -11.48
N LYS A 174 2.93 -13.37 -11.86
CA LYS A 174 2.36 -12.43 -12.84
C LYS A 174 1.84 -11.13 -12.22
N LYS A 175 1.75 -11.03 -10.88
CA LYS A 175 1.32 -9.84 -10.15
C LYS A 175 2.22 -9.63 -8.94
N LYS A 176 2.82 -8.45 -8.79
CA LYS A 176 3.39 -8.06 -7.50
C LYS A 176 2.28 -8.17 -6.44
N SER A 177 2.40 -9.14 -5.53
CA SER A 177 1.54 -9.21 -4.36
C SER A 177 2.06 -8.20 -3.35
N TYR A 178 1.14 -7.36 -2.89
CA TYR A 178 1.35 -6.39 -1.81
C TYR A 178 0.51 -6.85 -0.62
N TRP A 179 0.90 -6.39 0.58
CA TRP A 179 0.30 -6.82 1.84
C TRP A 179 -1.22 -6.76 1.79
N SER A 180 -1.87 -7.88 2.14
CA SER A 180 -3.33 -8.07 2.11
C SER A 180 -3.83 -8.07 3.54
N ILE A 181 -4.11 -6.86 4.02
CA ILE A 181 -4.40 -6.59 5.43
C ILE A 181 -5.51 -7.50 5.98
N LYS A 182 -6.55 -7.69 5.18
CA LYS A 182 -7.72 -8.47 5.57
C LYS A 182 -7.37 -9.95 5.73
N GLU A 183 -6.77 -10.55 4.71
CA GLU A 183 -6.42 -11.98 4.72
C GLU A 183 -5.40 -12.29 5.83
N GLN A 184 -4.44 -11.40 6.04
CA GLN A 184 -3.36 -11.62 7.00
C GLN A 184 -3.77 -11.37 8.46
N ILE A 185 -4.76 -10.53 8.72
CA ILE A 185 -5.35 -10.41 10.07
C ILE A 185 -6.28 -11.58 10.35
N GLU A 186 -7.14 -11.96 9.38
CA GLU A 186 -8.11 -13.04 9.55
C GLU A 186 -7.47 -14.44 9.69
N GLN A 187 -6.25 -14.65 9.16
CA GLN A 187 -5.54 -15.92 9.24
C GLN A 187 -4.61 -16.08 10.45
N ASN A 188 -4.35 -15.00 11.20
CA ASN A 188 -3.43 -15.01 12.34
C ASN A 188 -4.16 -14.59 13.61
N GLU A 189 -4.91 -15.53 14.21
CA GLU A 189 -5.37 -15.40 15.60
C GLU A 189 -4.13 -15.40 16.52
N CYS A 190 -3.74 -14.24 17.02
CA CYS A 190 -2.66 -14.12 18.01
C CYS A 190 -3.23 -13.60 19.32
N ASP A 191 -3.02 -14.35 20.41
CA ASP A 191 -3.09 -13.84 21.78
C ASP A 191 -2.10 -12.68 21.89
N SER A 192 -2.61 -11.45 21.83
CA SER A 192 -1.78 -10.24 21.75
C SER A 192 -1.98 -9.40 22.99
N ILE A 193 -0.87 -9.00 23.63
CA ILE A 193 -0.93 -8.06 24.74
C ILE A 193 -0.99 -6.64 24.16
N ILE A 194 -2.12 -5.98 24.40
CA ILE A 194 -2.36 -4.59 23.97
C ILE A 194 -2.47 -3.71 25.21
N HIS A 195 -1.61 -2.69 25.28
CA HIS A 195 -1.73 -1.64 26.30
C HIS A 195 -2.40 -0.41 25.73
N ILE A 196 -3.38 0.10 26.46
CA ILE A 196 -4.04 1.36 26.15
C ILE A 196 -3.60 2.40 27.15
N VAL A 197 -2.91 3.44 26.67
CA VAL A 197 -2.46 4.56 27.49
C VAL A 197 -3.34 5.76 27.18
N ARG A 198 -3.90 6.39 28.20
CA ARG A 198 -4.62 7.66 28.06
C ARG A 198 -3.83 8.75 28.75
N SER A 199 -3.51 9.81 28.02
CA SER A 199 -2.78 10.96 28.54
C SER A 199 -3.52 12.25 28.20
N HIS A 200 -3.60 13.16 29.18
CA HIS A 200 -4.17 14.48 28.96
C HIS A 200 -3.05 15.42 28.50
N LYS A 201 -3.07 15.79 27.22
CA LYS A 201 -2.11 16.72 26.61
C LYS A 201 -2.78 18.06 26.30
N ALA A 202 -2.02 19.02 25.77
CA ALA A 202 -2.51 20.37 25.47
C ALA A 202 -3.75 20.40 24.54
N LYS A 203 -3.94 19.37 23.71
CA LYS A 203 -5.10 19.20 22.80
C LYS A 203 -6.24 18.38 23.41
N GLY A 204 -6.21 18.08 24.71
CA GLY A 204 -7.17 17.24 25.43
C GLY A 204 -6.70 15.80 25.63
N TRP A 205 -7.65 14.90 25.89
CA TRP A 205 -7.36 13.48 26.06
C TRP A 205 -6.89 12.84 24.75
N GLN A 206 -5.74 12.18 24.80
CA GLN A 206 -5.20 11.39 23.71
C GLN A 206 -5.11 9.92 24.15
N THR A 207 -5.42 9.02 23.22
CA THR A 207 -5.30 7.56 23.42
C THR A 207 -4.15 7.05 22.58
N PHE A 208 -3.27 6.28 23.20
CA PHE A 208 -2.12 5.65 22.60
C PHE A 208 -2.25 4.15 22.77
N TYR A 209 -1.71 3.40 21.81
CA TYR A 209 -1.79 1.95 21.81
C TYR A 209 -0.40 1.36 21.69
N ILE A 210 -0.16 0.26 22.39
CA ILE A 210 1.11 -0.47 22.37
C ILE A 210 0.76 -1.94 22.14
N ALA A 211 1.35 -2.55 21.12
CA ALA A 211 1.28 -3.98 20.89
C ALA A 211 2.62 -4.61 21.28
N GLU A 212 2.59 -5.60 22.17
CA GLU A 212 3.76 -6.41 22.51
C GLU A 212 3.85 -7.60 21.56
N ASP A 213 5.04 -7.80 21.00
CA ASP A 213 5.44 -8.98 20.23
C ASP A 213 4.44 -9.44 19.15
N SER A 214 3.67 -8.50 18.60
CA SER A 214 2.58 -8.82 17.68
C SER A 214 2.39 -7.71 16.65
N PHE A 215 2.98 -7.92 15.47
CA PHE A 215 2.80 -7.04 14.33
C PHE A 215 1.35 -7.02 13.84
N THR A 216 0.65 -8.16 13.90
CA THR A 216 -0.76 -8.29 13.49
C THR A 216 -1.69 -7.51 14.42
N ALA A 217 -1.44 -7.51 15.73
CA ALA A 217 -2.17 -6.66 16.67
C ALA A 217 -1.92 -5.18 16.41
N PHE A 218 -0.66 -4.79 16.20
CA PHE A 218 -0.32 -3.43 15.80
C PHE A 218 -1.08 -2.97 14.54
N MET A 219 -1.10 -3.81 13.50
CA MET A 219 -1.82 -3.48 12.26
C MET A 219 -3.32 -3.38 12.48
N SER A 220 -3.91 -4.28 13.28
CA SER A 220 -5.33 -4.25 13.65
C SER A 220 -5.71 -2.91 14.30
N LEU A 221 -4.91 -2.47 15.27
CA LEU A 221 -5.08 -1.19 15.96
C LEU A 221 -4.93 0.00 15.01
N TYR A 222 -3.94 -0.03 14.12
CA TYR A 222 -3.73 1.04 13.15
C TYR A 222 -4.93 1.19 12.20
N ILE A 223 -5.46 0.08 11.68
CA ILE A 223 -6.64 0.09 10.80
C ILE A 223 -7.86 0.60 11.56
N GLU A 224 -8.04 0.19 12.82
CA GLU A 224 -9.16 0.63 13.64
C GLU A 224 -9.12 2.16 13.85
N GLN A 225 -7.95 2.72 14.18
CA GLN A 225 -7.77 4.16 14.34
C GLN A 225 -8.06 4.92 13.03
N LEU A 226 -7.54 4.44 11.89
CA LEU A 226 -7.87 5.01 10.58
C LEU A 226 -9.37 4.93 10.30
N SER A 227 -9.99 3.79 10.64
CA SER A 227 -11.39 3.49 10.42
C SER A 227 -12.31 4.46 11.17
N GLN A 228 -11.97 4.78 12.43
CA GLN A 228 -12.66 5.77 13.27
C GLN A 228 -12.56 7.18 12.66
N ALA A 229 -11.48 7.49 11.96
CA ALA A 229 -11.29 8.76 11.24
C ALA A 229 -11.85 8.77 9.80
N ASN A 230 -12.71 7.80 9.44
CA ASN A 230 -13.27 7.66 8.10
C ASN A 230 -12.21 7.45 6.99
N LEU A 231 -11.05 6.93 7.36
CA LEU A 231 -9.96 6.50 6.48
C LEU A 231 -9.91 4.98 6.41
N MET A 232 -9.25 4.45 5.38
CA MET A 232 -8.96 3.03 5.24
C MET A 232 -7.66 2.84 4.46
N VAL A 233 -7.00 1.71 4.67
CA VAL A 233 -5.88 1.27 3.84
C VAL A 233 -6.41 0.31 2.77
N ARG A 234 -5.94 0.45 1.53
CA ARG A 234 -6.33 -0.40 0.39
C ARG A 234 -5.18 -0.60 -0.58
N ASN A 235 -5.27 -1.66 -1.39
CA ASN A 235 -4.42 -1.86 -2.56
C ASN A 235 -4.91 -1.04 -3.75
N CYS A 236 -3.98 -0.53 -4.55
CA CYS A 236 -4.24 0.12 -5.83
C CYS A 236 -4.57 -0.92 -6.90
N ASP A 237 -5.70 -0.77 -7.61
CA ASP A 237 -6.11 -1.70 -8.67
C ASP A 237 -5.14 -1.76 -9.87
N ILE A 238 -4.20 -0.81 -9.97
CA ILE A 238 -3.24 -0.72 -11.08
C ILE A 238 -1.86 -1.22 -10.67
N CYS A 239 -1.28 -0.67 -9.59
CA CYS A 239 0.08 -1.02 -9.18
C CYS A 239 0.14 -1.99 -7.99
N GLY A 240 -1.00 -2.35 -7.38
CA GLY A 240 -1.07 -3.25 -6.23
C GLY A 240 -0.69 -2.63 -4.88
N LYS A 241 0.10 -1.54 -4.87
CA LYS A 241 0.59 -0.89 -3.64
C LYS A 241 -0.51 -0.49 -2.67
N LEU A 242 -0.23 -0.62 -1.38
CA LEU A 242 -1.05 -0.08 -0.31
C LEU A 242 -1.06 1.44 -0.33
N TYR A 243 -2.20 2.04 -0.03
CA TYR A 243 -2.33 3.47 0.21
C TYR A 243 -3.50 3.76 1.14
N VAL A 244 -3.44 4.89 1.85
CA VAL A 244 -4.53 5.36 2.72
C VAL A 244 -5.48 6.25 1.91
N CYS A 245 -6.79 6.04 2.05
CA CYS A 245 -7.81 6.85 1.40
C CYS A 245 -9.05 7.03 2.27
N LYS A 246 -9.89 8.01 1.93
CA LYS A 246 -11.19 8.24 2.60
C LYS A 246 -12.16 7.14 2.20
N LYS A 247 -12.86 6.54 3.18
CA LYS A 247 -13.86 5.51 2.93
C LYS A 247 -14.92 6.02 1.96
N ASN A 248 -15.50 7.20 2.19
CA ASN A 248 -16.61 7.72 1.37
C ASN A 248 -16.29 8.00 -0.12
N ARG A 249 -15.02 8.11 -0.53
CA ARG A 249 -14.64 8.38 -1.93
C ARG A 249 -14.25 7.11 -2.69
N TYR A 250 -13.95 6.02 -1.98
CA TYR A 250 -13.48 4.74 -2.52
C TYR A 250 -12.70 4.85 -3.85
N PRO A 251 -11.63 5.66 -3.93
CA PRO A 251 -10.79 5.65 -5.12
C PRO A 251 -10.31 4.21 -5.35
N THR A 252 -10.26 3.79 -6.61
CA THR A 252 -9.77 2.44 -6.96
C THR A 252 -8.27 2.45 -7.26
N VAL A 253 -7.64 3.62 -7.37
CA VAL A 253 -6.21 3.76 -7.67
C VAL A 253 -5.56 4.76 -6.72
N CYS A 254 -4.25 4.60 -6.54
CA CYS A 254 -3.44 5.46 -5.69
C CYS A 254 -3.22 6.86 -6.32
N GLY A 255 -2.53 7.73 -5.57
CA GLY A 255 -2.24 9.11 -5.97
C GLY A 255 -1.28 9.26 -7.17
N ASP A 256 -0.58 8.19 -7.55
CA ASP A 256 0.45 8.17 -8.60
C ASP A 256 -0.11 8.56 -9.98
N ALA A 257 0.63 9.42 -10.69
CA ALA A 257 0.21 9.96 -11.99
C ALA A 257 0.08 8.89 -13.07
N GLU A 258 0.95 7.88 -13.06
CA GLU A 258 0.90 6.76 -14.01
C GLU A 258 -0.34 5.90 -13.75
N CYS A 259 -0.64 5.63 -12.47
CA CYS A 259 -1.82 4.85 -12.09
C CYS A 259 -3.12 5.57 -12.50
N LYS A 260 -3.20 6.88 -12.26
CA LYS A 260 -4.34 7.71 -12.70
C LYS A 260 -4.48 7.71 -14.23
N SER A 261 -3.37 7.86 -14.95
CA SER A 261 -3.37 7.84 -16.42
C SER A 261 -3.86 6.50 -16.99
N LYS A 262 -3.38 5.38 -16.42
CA LYS A 262 -3.85 4.03 -16.79
C LYS A 262 -5.34 3.85 -16.47
N GLN A 263 -5.80 4.33 -15.31
CA GLN A 263 -7.23 4.28 -14.96
C GLN A 263 -8.09 5.06 -15.95
N HIS A 264 -7.69 6.28 -16.31
CA HIS A 264 -8.37 7.08 -17.32
C HIS A 264 -8.44 6.37 -18.67
N THR A 265 -7.34 5.73 -19.08
CA THR A 265 -7.29 4.93 -20.31
C THR A 265 -8.28 3.76 -20.26
N ILE A 266 -8.32 3.00 -19.15
CA ILE A 266 -9.26 1.88 -18.96
C ILE A 266 -10.71 2.38 -19.02
N ILE A 267 -11.03 3.48 -18.34
CA ILE A 267 -12.37 4.09 -18.36
C ILE A 267 -12.74 4.50 -19.79
N ASN A 268 -11.82 5.14 -20.52
CA ASN A 268 -12.04 5.55 -21.91
C ASN A 268 -12.24 4.37 -22.86
N VAL A 269 -11.50 3.28 -22.69
CA VAL A 269 -11.69 2.06 -23.48
C VAL A 269 -13.05 1.43 -23.16
N ARG A 270 -13.43 1.33 -21.88
CA ARG A 270 -14.74 0.81 -21.47
C ARG A 270 -15.89 1.69 -21.97
N SER A 271 -15.76 3.01 -21.90
CA SER A 271 -16.78 3.94 -22.40
C SER A 271 -16.91 3.86 -23.92
N ARG A 272 -15.79 3.77 -24.66
CA ARG A 272 -15.80 3.52 -26.10
C ARG A 272 -16.44 2.18 -26.45
N LYS A 273 -16.13 1.10 -25.73
CA LYS A 273 -16.74 -0.22 -25.95
C LYS A 273 -18.24 -0.20 -25.70
N LYS A 274 -18.70 0.43 -24.62
CA LYS A 274 -20.14 0.65 -24.36
C LYS A 274 -20.78 1.50 -25.45
N ALA A 275 -20.12 2.58 -25.87
CA ALA A 275 -20.62 3.42 -26.94
C ALA A 275 -20.72 2.64 -28.26
N MET A 276 -19.74 1.81 -28.61
CA MET A 276 -19.76 0.95 -29.80
C MET A 276 -20.80 -0.17 -29.75
N ALA A 277 -21.25 -0.59 -28.56
CA ALA A 277 -22.37 -1.52 -28.43
C ALA A 277 -23.70 -0.87 -28.85
N ASN A 278 -23.79 0.45 -28.82
CA ASN A 278 -24.94 1.17 -29.35
C ASN A 278 -24.83 1.28 -30.88
N PRO A 279 -25.72 0.65 -31.64
CA PRO A 279 -25.59 0.60 -33.10
C PRO A 279 -25.75 1.99 -33.73
N PHE A 280 -26.38 2.95 -33.04
CA PHE A 280 -26.52 4.35 -33.49
C PHE A 280 -25.21 5.12 -33.32
N TYR A 281 -24.34 4.71 -32.39
CA TYR A 281 -23.04 5.33 -32.20
C TYR A 281 -22.12 5.06 -33.39
N GLU A 282 -22.10 3.84 -33.93
CA GLU A 282 -21.26 3.49 -35.08
C GLU A 282 -21.63 4.31 -36.31
N VAL A 283 -22.94 4.44 -36.59
CA VAL A 283 -23.47 5.26 -37.69
C VAL A 283 -23.03 6.72 -37.54
N TYR A 284 -23.21 7.31 -36.36
CA TYR A 284 -22.79 8.68 -36.08
C TYR A 284 -21.27 8.87 -36.12
N ALA A 285 -20.50 7.88 -35.66
CA ALA A 285 -19.04 7.91 -35.69
C ALA A 285 -18.50 7.90 -37.13
N LYS A 286 -19.11 7.12 -38.03
CA LYS A 286 -18.78 7.11 -39.47
C LYS A 286 -19.04 8.49 -40.10
N PHE A 287 -20.22 9.07 -39.87
CA PHE A 287 -20.55 10.43 -40.30
C PHE A 287 -19.51 11.45 -39.82
N SER A 288 -19.21 11.46 -38.51
CA SER A 288 -18.28 12.42 -37.92
C SER A 288 -16.85 12.26 -38.45
N SER A 289 -16.40 11.02 -38.67
CA SER A 289 -15.06 10.73 -39.21
C SER A 289 -14.93 11.22 -40.66
N ARG A 290 -15.93 10.93 -41.51
CA ARG A 290 -15.92 11.34 -42.91
C ARG A 290 -15.99 12.87 -43.07
N CYS A 291 -16.85 13.55 -42.31
CA CYS A 291 -16.90 15.02 -42.29
C CYS A 291 -15.58 15.65 -41.81
N SER A 292 -14.93 15.04 -40.80
CA SER A 292 -13.60 15.49 -40.36
C SER A 292 -12.53 15.34 -41.44
N ASN A 293 -12.64 14.32 -42.30
CA ASN A 293 -11.71 14.13 -43.42
C ASN A 293 -11.89 15.20 -44.51
N TYR A 294 -13.13 15.64 -44.77
CA TYR A 294 -13.38 16.77 -45.67
C TYR A 294 -12.75 18.05 -45.12
N ARG A 295 -13.00 18.34 -43.83
CA ARG A 295 -12.45 19.49 -43.11
C ARG A 295 -10.91 19.54 -43.12
N ARG A 296 -10.24 18.38 -43.02
CA ARG A 296 -8.76 18.30 -42.99
C ARG A 296 -8.11 18.83 -44.27
N LYS A 297 -8.81 18.75 -45.41
CA LYS A 297 -8.32 19.17 -46.74
C LYS A 297 -8.55 20.66 -47.05
N MET A 298 -9.03 21.45 -46.08
CA MET A 298 -9.37 22.86 -46.24
C MET A 298 -8.37 23.80 -45.57
N THR A 299 -8.28 25.05 -46.05
CA THR A 299 -7.54 26.15 -45.41
C THR A 299 -8.25 26.67 -44.15
N PRO A 300 -7.61 27.47 -43.28
CA PRO A 300 -8.24 28.02 -42.07
C PRO A 300 -9.53 28.82 -42.33
N GLU A 301 -9.58 29.62 -43.39
CA GLU A 301 -10.72 30.46 -43.76
C GLU A 301 -11.91 29.62 -44.26
N GLN A 302 -11.61 28.60 -45.07
CA GLN A 302 -12.58 27.61 -45.56
C GLN A 302 -13.16 26.78 -44.42
N ARG A 303 -12.32 26.38 -43.46
CA ARG A 303 -12.76 25.66 -42.25
C ARG A 303 -13.76 26.45 -41.44
N LYS A 304 -13.60 27.77 -41.29
CA LYS A 304 -14.57 28.60 -40.55
C LYS A 304 -15.96 28.54 -41.20
N LYS A 305 -16.05 28.62 -42.53
CA LYS A 305 -17.33 28.51 -43.27
C LYS A 305 -17.93 27.10 -43.15
N TYR A 306 -17.09 26.07 -43.31
CA TYR A 306 -17.50 24.67 -43.15
C TYR A 306 -17.98 24.34 -41.73
N ASP A 307 -17.27 24.81 -40.71
CA ASP A 307 -17.52 24.49 -39.30
C ASP A 307 -18.88 25.04 -38.83
N VAL A 308 -19.37 26.15 -39.39
CA VAL A 308 -20.71 26.68 -39.12
C VAL A 308 -21.78 25.68 -39.58
N ARG A 309 -21.69 25.20 -40.83
CA ARG A 309 -22.67 24.28 -41.41
C ARG A 309 -22.58 22.88 -40.80
N PHE A 310 -21.35 22.40 -40.56
CA PHE A 310 -21.11 21.14 -39.85
C PHE A 310 -21.69 21.18 -38.43
N SER A 311 -21.51 22.28 -37.69
CA SER A 311 -22.04 22.42 -36.33
C SER A 311 -23.57 22.43 -36.28
N ALA A 312 -24.24 23.01 -37.29
CA ALA A 312 -25.70 22.97 -37.40
C ALA A 312 -26.22 21.54 -37.57
N ARG A 313 -25.70 20.79 -38.57
CA ARG A 313 -26.09 19.39 -38.81
C ARG A 313 -25.73 18.47 -37.64
N LYS A 314 -24.58 18.70 -37.01
CA LYS A 314 -24.18 17.99 -35.79
C LYS A 314 -25.19 18.18 -34.66
N LYS A 315 -25.72 19.40 -34.47
CA LYS A 315 -26.72 19.70 -33.44
C LYS A 315 -28.03 18.95 -33.69
N GLU A 316 -28.50 18.91 -34.94
CA GLU A 316 -29.71 18.17 -35.35
C GLU A 316 -29.56 16.66 -35.11
N LEU A 317 -28.45 16.06 -35.55
CA LEU A 317 -28.18 14.65 -35.33
C LEU A 317 -28.04 14.29 -33.85
N LEU A 318 -27.41 15.13 -33.04
CA LEU A 318 -27.29 14.89 -31.60
C LEU A 318 -28.64 15.00 -30.88
N ALA A 319 -29.50 15.93 -31.29
CA ALA A 319 -30.86 16.04 -30.75
C ALA A 319 -31.70 14.80 -31.07
N PHE A 320 -31.62 14.29 -32.31
CA PHE A 320 -32.29 13.05 -32.71
C PHE A 320 -31.73 11.85 -31.94
N LYS A 321 -30.40 11.72 -31.84
CA LYS A 321 -29.70 10.64 -31.12
C LYS A 321 -30.01 10.60 -29.63
N LYS A 322 -30.24 11.74 -28.98
CA LYS A 322 -30.57 11.82 -27.54
C LYS A 322 -31.87 11.05 -27.20
N ASN A 323 -32.76 10.90 -28.17
CA ASN A 323 -34.03 10.18 -28.03
C ASN A 323 -33.95 8.70 -28.46
N LEU A 324 -32.74 8.17 -28.67
CA LEU A 324 -32.48 6.80 -29.10
C LEU A 324 -31.72 6.02 -28.03
N THR A 325 -32.16 4.79 -27.81
CA THR A 325 -31.57 3.81 -26.89
C THR A 325 -31.20 2.53 -27.65
N GLU A 326 -30.44 1.64 -27.02
CA GLU A 326 -30.07 0.34 -27.60
C GLU A 326 -31.29 -0.55 -27.92
N THR A 327 -32.41 -0.32 -27.24
CA THR A 327 -33.70 -1.00 -27.45
C THR A 327 -34.62 -0.30 -28.45
N SER A 328 -34.17 0.79 -29.07
CA SER A 328 -35.00 1.55 -30.01
C SER A 328 -35.33 0.74 -31.26
N PRO A 329 -36.56 0.88 -31.82
CA PRO A 329 -36.98 0.12 -32.99
C PRO A 329 -36.02 0.26 -34.17
N TYR A 330 -35.82 -0.82 -34.93
CA TYR A 330 -34.96 -0.84 -36.12
C TYR A 330 -35.35 0.23 -37.16
N ALA A 331 -36.64 0.58 -37.26
CA ALA A 331 -37.10 1.68 -38.11
C ALA A 331 -36.45 3.03 -37.76
N LYS A 332 -36.32 3.35 -36.46
CA LYS A 332 -35.66 4.58 -35.99
C LYS A 332 -34.16 4.57 -36.32
N MET A 333 -33.52 3.41 -36.31
CA MET A 333 -32.15 3.25 -36.79
C MET A 333 -32.02 3.58 -38.26
N LYS A 334 -32.91 3.03 -39.09
CA LYS A 334 -32.91 3.29 -40.53
C LYS A 334 -33.08 4.79 -40.82
N THR A 335 -33.99 5.46 -40.12
CA THR A 335 -34.17 6.92 -40.21
C THR A 335 -32.90 7.67 -39.80
N PHE A 336 -32.30 7.33 -38.65
CA PHE A 336 -31.10 8.01 -38.19
C PHE A 336 -29.91 7.83 -39.13
N LYS A 337 -29.75 6.63 -39.71
CA LYS A 337 -28.74 6.37 -40.73
C LYS A 337 -28.98 7.18 -41.99
N ALA A 338 -30.22 7.23 -42.48
CA ALA A 338 -30.57 8.03 -43.65
C ALA A 338 -30.24 9.52 -43.43
N MET A 339 -30.57 10.08 -42.25
CA MET A 339 -30.20 11.45 -41.91
C MET A 339 -28.68 11.67 -41.88
N CYS A 340 -27.91 10.71 -41.36
CA CYS A 340 -26.46 10.81 -41.34
C CYS A 340 -25.88 10.77 -42.77
N ASP A 341 -26.38 9.87 -43.63
CA ASP A 341 -25.93 9.73 -45.01
C ASP A 341 -26.28 10.98 -45.84
N GLU A 342 -27.48 11.54 -45.65
CA GLU A 342 -27.94 12.79 -46.30
C GLU A 342 -27.08 13.99 -45.91
N TYR A 343 -26.86 14.19 -44.60
CA TYR A 343 -26.04 15.31 -44.13
C TYR A 343 -24.56 15.13 -44.48
N GLU A 344 -24.05 13.90 -44.54
CA GLU A 344 -22.70 13.63 -45.04
C GLU A 344 -22.58 14.07 -46.50
N PHE A 345 -23.56 13.71 -47.33
CA PHE A 345 -23.59 14.09 -48.74
C PHE A 345 -23.64 15.61 -48.93
N GLU A 346 -24.56 16.29 -48.23
CA GLU A 346 -24.67 17.76 -48.26
C GLU A 346 -23.36 18.42 -47.84
N LEU A 347 -22.73 17.95 -46.76
CA LEU A 347 -21.48 18.51 -46.27
C LEU A 347 -20.31 18.21 -47.21
N LYS A 348 -20.33 17.11 -47.94
CA LYS A 348 -19.34 16.82 -48.97
C LYS A 348 -19.47 17.79 -50.14
N GLU A 349 -20.68 17.98 -50.68
CA GLU A 349 -20.91 18.94 -51.77
C GLU A 349 -20.53 20.35 -51.34
N TYR A 350 -20.92 20.76 -50.14
CA TYR A 350 -20.52 22.05 -49.59
C TYR A 350 -18.99 22.14 -49.39
N SER A 351 -18.34 21.03 -49.03
CA SER A 351 -16.89 21.00 -48.91
C SER A 351 -16.18 21.23 -50.25
N ASP A 352 -16.74 20.74 -51.35
CA ASP A 352 -16.18 20.91 -52.68
C ASP A 352 -16.40 22.35 -53.17
N VAL A 353 -17.60 22.93 -52.96
CA VAL A 353 -17.92 24.34 -53.28
C VAL A 353 -17.07 25.34 -52.49
N VAL A 354 -16.77 25.07 -51.22
CA VAL A 354 -15.95 25.98 -50.40
C VAL A 354 -14.46 25.88 -50.76
N ARG A 355 -14.05 24.83 -51.49
CA ARG A 355 -12.67 24.59 -51.91
C ARG A 355 -12.34 25.18 -53.28
N GLU A 356 -13.35 25.32 -54.14
CA GLU A 356 -13.33 26.20 -55.32
C GLU A 356 -13.30 27.67 -54.90
#